data_AF-A0A2G4R2C8-F1
#
_entry.id   AF-A0A2G4R2C8-F1
#
_cell.length_a   1.000
_cell.length_b   1.000
_cell.length_c   1.000
_cell.angle_alpha   90.00
_cell.angle_beta   90.00
_cell.angle_gamma   90.00
#
_symmetry.space_group_name_H-M   'P 1'
#
loop_
_entity.id
_entity.type
_entity.pdbx_description
1 polymer ?
#
loop_
_entity_poly.entity_id
_entity_poly.type
_entity_poly.pdbx_seq_one_letter_code
_entity_poly.pdbx_strand_id
1 'polypeptide(L)'
;IFCLFKVTKQHHKHLKTYQQITEVFPQLHYPPLKQCEDYQQGLECKFHLSYLLGSALIKASKAWYKGGYLKLFKDIKGAKKLYKALKEIKESLGVMPNLEGITTAHLQSLQAFKTLLKTSYEPLKSLLLQNFIFALTHFDEISLWLNSKEFKEKYEKENHPYPPLLNPDILNELLAIECDDKQNLKSVLKEQAFKLSKEALAYINANLDYRLIPAEKAWEMNLPLPRRYEFIGFLLHTNGEKAFSKFLTELQIELIFSFGYDAKLRYEHYFKNLSNNQSKKALIFLDQHIDLNEKFCLLMQDAPLLVLVRDPLDALRSFLNVRASLNGEKIWTLRYDDLLKIDNKIVYVHDERACYNPNSSQKYPLIDSIKSFIDKTHWMLDFSLNRNRILKYYENNMYFIDMYEIVGQNCYETLKKIAQDFHLKIPEKSLIFEQRLYSILT
;
A
#
# COMPACT_ATOMS: atom_id res chain seq x y z
N ILE A 1 39.55 10.65 -24.55
CA ILE A 1 39.92 10.23 -23.17
C ILE A 1 40.42 11.42 -22.35
N PHE A 2 41.42 12.17 -22.83
CA PHE A 2 41.96 13.35 -22.15
C PHE A 2 40.90 14.41 -21.76
N CYS A 3 39.96 14.73 -22.65
CA CYS A 3 38.88 15.69 -22.35
C CYS A 3 37.95 15.20 -21.22
N LEU A 4 37.56 13.92 -21.21
CA LEU A 4 36.71 13.34 -20.15
C LEU A 4 37.43 13.32 -18.80
N PHE A 5 38.73 13.05 -18.80
CA PHE A 5 39.55 13.13 -17.59
C PHE A 5 39.59 14.57 -17.04
N LYS A 6 39.77 15.56 -17.90
CA LYS A 6 39.76 16.99 -17.52
C LYS A 6 38.41 17.41 -16.93
N VAL A 7 37.30 17.04 -17.58
CA VAL A 7 35.94 17.32 -17.09
C VAL A 7 35.71 16.67 -15.73
N THR A 8 36.07 15.40 -15.57
CA THR A 8 35.93 14.68 -14.29
C THR A 8 36.73 15.36 -13.18
N LYS A 9 37.98 15.77 -13.45
CA LYS A 9 38.83 16.46 -12.46
C LYS A 9 38.24 17.82 -12.06
N GLN A 10 37.72 18.59 -13.01
CA GLN A 10 37.05 19.87 -12.73
C GLN A 10 35.77 19.66 -11.91
N HIS A 11 34.94 18.69 -12.28
CA HIS A 11 33.72 18.36 -11.55
C HIS A 11 34.00 17.99 -10.08
N HIS A 12 35.02 17.16 -9.81
CA HIS A 12 35.41 16.82 -8.44
C HIS A 12 35.85 18.05 -7.63
N LYS A 13 36.57 18.99 -8.27
CA LYS A 13 36.96 20.25 -7.61
C LYS A 13 35.73 21.08 -7.27
N HIS A 14 34.82 21.27 -8.22
CA HIS A 14 33.59 22.05 -8.02
C HIS A 14 32.67 21.41 -6.98
N LEU A 15 32.55 20.08 -6.96
CA LEU A 15 31.73 19.36 -6.00
C LEU A 15 32.23 19.55 -4.55
N LYS A 16 33.55 19.48 -4.33
CA LYS A 16 34.14 19.76 -3.01
C LYS A 16 33.88 21.21 -2.57
N THR A 17 34.08 22.16 -3.47
CA THR A 17 33.79 23.57 -3.19
C THR A 17 32.31 23.79 -2.88
N TYR A 18 31.41 23.16 -3.63
CA TYR A 18 29.97 23.22 -3.38
C TYR A 18 29.60 22.65 -2.00
N GLN A 19 30.13 21.48 -1.64
CA GLN A 19 29.89 20.87 -0.32
C GLN A 19 30.30 21.81 0.82
N GLN A 20 31.50 22.39 0.74
CA GLN A 20 31.99 23.38 1.72
C GLN A 20 31.10 24.63 1.79
N ILE A 21 30.64 25.15 0.65
CA ILE A 21 29.73 26.30 0.61
C ILE A 21 28.40 25.96 1.26
N THR A 22 27.82 24.78 0.99
CA THR A 22 26.52 24.39 1.55
C THR A 22 26.56 24.04 3.04
N GLU A 23 27.73 23.67 3.57
CA GLU A 23 27.92 23.51 5.03
C GLU A 23 27.83 24.85 5.76
N VAL A 24 28.38 25.92 5.15
CA VAL A 24 28.33 27.28 5.71
C VAL A 24 27.00 27.97 5.41
N PHE A 25 26.41 27.69 4.26
CA PHE A 25 25.17 28.31 3.78
C PHE A 25 24.14 27.23 3.36
N PRO A 26 23.41 26.64 4.32
CA PRO A 26 22.43 25.59 4.04
C PRO A 26 21.34 26.02 3.04
N GLN A 27 21.02 27.30 2.96
CA GLN A 27 20.06 27.86 2.00
C GLN A 27 20.50 27.76 0.53
N LEU A 28 21.78 27.52 0.26
CA LEU A 28 22.31 27.29 -1.08
C LEU A 28 22.23 25.82 -1.50
N HIS A 29 21.67 24.95 -0.65
CA HIS A 29 21.49 23.54 -0.98
C HIS A 29 20.48 23.42 -2.12
N TYR A 30 20.95 22.91 -3.25
CA TYR A 30 20.11 22.67 -4.41
C TYR A 30 19.01 21.65 -4.08
N PRO A 31 17.76 21.86 -4.52
CA PRO A 31 16.70 20.90 -4.28
C PRO A 31 17.03 19.54 -4.92
N PRO A 32 16.52 18.42 -4.39
CA PRO A 32 16.60 17.13 -5.05
C PRO A 32 16.18 17.22 -6.52
N LEU A 33 16.90 16.54 -7.43
CA LEU A 33 16.67 16.65 -8.89
C LEU A 33 15.20 16.46 -9.30
N LYS A 34 14.47 15.57 -8.61
CA LYS A 34 13.05 15.30 -8.86
C LYS A 34 12.12 16.50 -8.61
N GLN A 35 12.57 17.49 -7.85
CA GLN A 35 11.84 18.71 -7.53
C GLN A 35 12.16 19.87 -8.50
N CYS A 36 13.11 19.68 -9.43
CA CYS A 36 13.41 20.67 -10.45
C CYS A 36 12.27 20.74 -11.48
N GLU A 37 11.87 21.96 -11.88
CA GLU A 37 10.78 22.18 -12.83
C GLU A 37 11.01 21.50 -14.19
N ASP A 38 12.28 21.37 -14.60
CA ASP A 38 12.72 20.77 -15.85
C ASP A 38 13.04 19.26 -15.75
N TYR A 39 12.74 18.62 -14.61
CA TYR A 39 13.11 17.21 -14.38
C TYR A 39 12.52 16.27 -15.43
N GLN A 40 11.25 16.49 -15.82
CA GLN A 40 10.58 15.64 -16.81
C GLN A 40 11.22 15.79 -18.20
N GLN A 41 11.55 17.00 -18.61
CA GLN A 41 12.29 17.30 -19.84
C GLN A 41 13.70 16.69 -19.79
N GLY A 42 14.34 16.72 -18.61
CA GLY A 42 15.62 16.06 -18.37
C GLY A 42 15.57 14.53 -18.54
N LEU A 43 14.44 13.88 -18.21
CA LEU A 43 14.25 12.45 -18.45
C LEU A 43 14.20 12.12 -19.94
N GLU A 44 13.67 13.02 -20.79
CA GLU A 44 13.68 12.83 -22.24
C GLU A 44 15.10 12.79 -22.82
N CYS A 45 16.05 13.50 -22.20
CA CYS A 45 17.45 13.44 -22.60
C CYS A 45 18.03 12.01 -22.52
N LYS A 46 17.48 11.14 -21.66
CA LYS A 46 17.91 9.73 -21.55
C LYS A 46 17.67 8.94 -22.84
N PHE A 47 16.77 9.40 -23.71
CA PHE A 47 16.50 8.81 -25.02
C PHE A 47 17.55 9.19 -26.08
N HIS A 48 18.28 10.30 -25.91
CA HIS A 48 19.21 10.77 -26.94
C HIS A 48 20.39 9.81 -27.13
N LEU A 49 20.80 9.63 -28.38
CA LEU A 49 21.98 8.83 -28.70
C LEU A 49 23.23 9.34 -27.96
N SER A 50 23.39 10.66 -27.83
CA SER A 50 24.48 11.28 -27.08
C SER A 50 24.50 10.82 -25.62
N TYR A 51 23.34 10.75 -24.96
CA TYR A 51 23.22 10.25 -23.58
C TYR A 51 23.61 8.78 -23.48
N LEU A 52 23.08 7.92 -24.36
CA LEU A 52 23.40 6.48 -24.35
C LEU A 52 24.89 6.21 -24.61
N LEU A 53 25.51 6.97 -25.51
CA LEU A 53 26.96 6.93 -25.75
C LEU A 53 27.75 7.45 -24.54
N GLY A 54 27.28 8.52 -23.90
CA GLY A 54 27.86 9.05 -22.66
C GLY A 54 27.82 8.02 -21.53
N SER A 55 26.70 7.32 -21.36
CA SER A 55 26.55 6.23 -20.38
C SER A 55 27.53 5.08 -20.64
N ALA A 56 27.69 4.66 -21.90
CA ALA A 56 28.69 3.67 -22.29
C ALA A 56 30.14 4.12 -21.97
N LEU A 57 30.46 5.40 -22.23
CA LEU A 57 31.76 5.99 -21.90
C LEU A 57 32.01 6.03 -20.40
N ILE A 58 31.03 6.46 -19.60
CA ILE A 58 31.12 6.48 -18.14
C ILE A 58 31.33 5.07 -17.59
N LYS A 59 30.57 4.08 -18.09
CA LYS A 59 30.73 2.67 -17.71
C LYS A 59 32.14 2.15 -18.02
N ALA A 60 32.66 2.42 -19.22
CA ALA A 60 34.02 2.05 -19.60
C ALA A 60 35.07 2.73 -18.70
N SER A 61 34.87 4.01 -18.38
CA SER A 61 35.77 4.77 -17.51
C SER A 61 35.75 4.26 -16.07
N LYS A 62 34.59 3.89 -15.52
CA LYS A 62 34.49 3.31 -14.17
C LYS A 62 35.19 1.95 -14.07
N ALA A 63 35.23 1.20 -15.17
CA ALA A 63 35.89 -0.11 -15.24
C ALA A 63 37.28 -0.05 -15.91
N TRP A 64 37.94 1.11 -15.95
CA TRP A 64 39.19 1.30 -16.69
C TRP A 64 40.28 0.29 -16.27
N TYR A 65 40.43 0.07 -14.97
CA TYR A 65 41.37 -0.88 -14.37
C TYR A 65 41.02 -2.36 -14.64
N LYS A 66 39.80 -2.64 -15.10
CA LYS A 66 39.33 -3.97 -15.55
C LYS A 66 39.25 -4.06 -17.09
N GLY A 67 39.94 -3.17 -17.81
CA GLY A 67 39.91 -3.13 -19.27
C GLY A 67 38.59 -2.63 -19.88
N GLY A 68 37.84 -1.77 -19.18
CA GLY A 68 36.52 -1.28 -19.62
C GLY A 68 36.52 -0.64 -21.02
N TYR A 69 37.60 0.03 -21.41
CA TYR A 69 37.74 0.62 -22.75
C TYR A 69 37.87 -0.42 -23.88
N LEU A 70 38.32 -1.66 -23.59
CA LEU A 70 38.32 -2.76 -24.57
C LEU A 70 36.89 -3.16 -24.95
N LYS A 71 35.94 -3.02 -23.99
CA LYS A 71 34.52 -3.34 -24.19
C LYS A 71 33.73 -2.15 -24.76
N LEU A 72 34.32 -0.96 -24.84
CA LEU A 72 33.62 0.28 -25.23
C LEU A 72 33.04 0.20 -26.64
N PHE A 73 33.76 -0.36 -27.62
CA PHE A 73 33.25 -0.50 -28.99
C PHE A 73 31.98 -1.36 -29.04
N LYS A 74 31.93 -2.45 -28.26
CA LYS A 74 30.74 -3.30 -28.12
C LYS A 74 29.60 -2.54 -27.46
N ASP A 75 29.88 -1.81 -26.37
CA ASP A 75 28.88 -1.01 -25.66
C ASP A 75 28.32 0.13 -26.53
N ILE A 76 29.15 0.79 -27.35
CA ILE A 76 28.73 1.80 -28.34
C ILE A 76 27.82 1.17 -29.40
N LYS A 77 28.20 -0.01 -29.94
CA LYS A 77 27.36 -0.72 -30.90
C LYS A 77 26.00 -1.10 -30.29
N GLY A 78 26.00 -1.53 -29.03
CA GLY A 78 24.79 -1.80 -28.26
C GLY A 78 23.92 -0.55 -28.07
N ALA A 79 24.51 0.58 -27.65
CA ALA A 79 23.83 1.86 -27.48
C ALA A 79 23.14 2.34 -28.77
N LYS A 80 23.82 2.21 -29.92
CA LYS A 80 23.24 2.55 -31.22
C LYS A 80 22.04 1.66 -31.58
N LYS A 81 22.13 0.35 -31.31
CA LYS A 81 21.01 -0.59 -31.54
C LYS A 81 19.82 -0.27 -30.63
N LEU A 82 20.09 -0.01 -29.34
CA LEU A 82 19.07 0.37 -28.37
C LEU A 82 18.37 1.68 -28.77
N TYR A 83 19.13 2.70 -29.15
CA TYR A 83 18.59 3.96 -29.68
C TYR A 83 17.65 3.73 -30.87
N LYS A 84 18.07 2.90 -31.84
CA LYS A 84 17.22 2.58 -32.99
C LYS A 84 15.91 1.91 -32.58
N ALA A 85 15.98 0.90 -31.72
CA ALA A 85 14.80 0.18 -31.24
C ALA A 85 13.84 1.08 -30.45
N LEU A 86 14.37 1.95 -29.59
CA LEU A 86 13.58 2.94 -28.87
C LEU A 86 12.94 3.96 -29.82
N LYS A 87 13.67 4.42 -30.84
CA LYS A 87 13.14 5.37 -31.83
C LYS A 87 11.91 4.80 -32.53
N GLU A 88 11.98 3.54 -32.98
CA GLU A 88 10.84 2.85 -33.59
C GLU A 88 9.65 2.72 -32.62
N ILE A 89 9.91 2.50 -31.33
CA ILE A 89 8.85 2.46 -30.31
C ILE A 89 8.23 3.84 -30.09
N LYS A 90 9.03 4.90 -30.04
CA LYS A 90 8.54 6.29 -29.97
C LYS A 90 7.57 6.58 -31.10
N GLU A 91 7.97 6.23 -32.32
CA GLU A 91 7.19 6.42 -33.53
C GLU A 91 5.87 5.65 -33.46
N SER A 92 5.87 4.45 -32.85
CA SER A 92 4.64 3.65 -32.69
C SER A 92 3.72 4.15 -31.57
N LEU A 93 4.25 4.71 -30.49
CA LEU A 93 3.50 5.08 -29.29
C LEU A 93 3.07 6.55 -29.27
N GLY A 94 3.75 7.41 -30.02
CA GLY A 94 3.60 8.88 -29.95
C GLY A 94 4.17 9.50 -28.66
N VAL A 95 4.34 8.71 -27.59
CA VAL A 95 4.86 9.11 -26.29
C VAL A 95 6.02 8.20 -25.88
N MET A 96 6.99 8.76 -25.17
CA MET A 96 8.10 8.01 -24.59
C MET A 96 7.81 7.65 -23.12
N PRO A 97 7.87 6.37 -22.73
CA PRO A 97 7.77 5.98 -21.33
C PRO A 97 9.03 6.37 -20.56
N ASN A 98 8.98 6.30 -19.23
CA ASN A 98 10.17 6.50 -18.40
C ASN A 98 11.25 5.45 -18.74
N LEU A 99 12.44 5.91 -19.15
CA LEU A 99 13.56 5.07 -19.56
C LEU A 99 14.62 4.87 -18.46
N GLU A 100 14.34 5.31 -17.23
CA GLU A 100 15.26 5.15 -16.12
C GLU A 100 15.58 3.67 -15.84
N GLY A 101 16.85 3.30 -15.94
CA GLY A 101 17.31 1.92 -15.77
C GLY A 101 17.39 1.12 -17.07
N ILE A 102 17.09 1.71 -18.24
CA ILE A 102 17.24 1.00 -19.51
C ILE A 102 18.70 0.67 -19.82
N THR A 103 18.94 -0.57 -20.29
CA THR A 103 20.26 -1.02 -20.72
C THR A 103 20.17 -1.84 -22.00
N THR A 104 21.31 -2.19 -22.59
CA THR A 104 21.37 -3.07 -23.76
C THR A 104 20.85 -4.48 -23.49
N ALA A 105 20.72 -4.90 -22.22
CA ALA A 105 20.13 -6.19 -21.86
C ALA A 105 18.64 -6.27 -22.24
N HIS A 106 17.95 -5.13 -22.25
CA HIS A 106 16.52 -5.06 -22.59
C HIS A 106 16.24 -5.13 -24.10
N LEU A 107 17.26 -5.15 -24.97
CA LEU A 107 17.06 -5.01 -26.42
C LEU A 107 16.15 -6.08 -27.01
N GLN A 108 16.29 -7.33 -26.56
CA GLN A 108 15.47 -8.45 -27.02
C GLN A 108 14.02 -8.27 -26.55
N SER A 109 13.81 -8.05 -25.25
CA SER A 109 12.49 -7.79 -24.67
C SER A 109 11.82 -6.60 -25.32
N LEU A 110 12.56 -5.53 -25.62
CA LEU A 110 12.07 -4.30 -26.24
C LEU A 110 11.46 -4.56 -27.63
N GLN A 111 12.07 -5.45 -28.42
CA GLN A 111 11.54 -5.82 -29.73
C GLN A 111 10.23 -6.62 -29.60
N ALA A 112 10.18 -7.55 -28.65
CA ALA A 112 9.00 -8.36 -28.38
C ALA A 112 7.88 -7.53 -27.74
N PHE A 113 8.19 -6.54 -26.89
CA PHE A 113 7.24 -5.69 -26.18
C PHE A 113 6.27 -4.95 -27.10
N LYS A 114 6.67 -4.67 -28.35
CA LYS A 114 5.79 -4.10 -29.38
C LYS A 114 4.54 -4.94 -29.62
N THR A 115 4.58 -6.26 -29.41
CA THR A 115 3.40 -7.12 -29.58
C THR A 115 2.39 -6.92 -28.45
N LEU A 116 2.85 -6.79 -27.21
CA LEU A 116 1.98 -6.54 -26.04
C LEU A 116 1.26 -5.19 -26.16
N LEU A 117 1.94 -4.18 -26.70
CA LEU A 117 1.36 -2.84 -26.89
C LEU A 117 0.24 -2.77 -27.92
N LYS A 118 0.03 -3.82 -28.74
CA LYS A 118 -1.08 -3.89 -29.71
C LYS A 118 -2.41 -4.30 -29.09
N THR A 119 -2.45 -4.61 -27.79
CA THR A 119 -3.71 -4.92 -27.11
C THR A 119 -4.72 -3.78 -27.24
N SER A 120 -5.99 -4.11 -27.45
CA SER A 120 -7.11 -3.17 -27.39
C SER A 120 -7.55 -2.87 -25.95
N TYR A 121 -7.00 -3.57 -24.96
CA TYR A 121 -7.30 -3.41 -23.55
C TYR A 121 -6.53 -2.21 -22.99
N GLU A 122 -7.14 -1.02 -23.09
CA GLU A 122 -6.51 0.25 -22.75
C GLU A 122 -5.96 0.34 -21.30
N PRO A 123 -6.65 -0.17 -20.25
CA PRO A 123 -6.08 -0.26 -18.90
C PRO A 123 -4.72 -0.96 -18.84
N LEU A 124 -4.59 -2.11 -19.52
CA LEU A 124 -3.33 -2.86 -19.58
C LEU A 124 -2.25 -2.09 -20.36
N LYS A 125 -2.61 -1.48 -21.49
CA LYS A 125 -1.68 -0.69 -22.30
C LYS A 125 -1.11 0.48 -21.51
N SER A 126 -1.94 1.23 -20.79
CA SER A 126 -1.51 2.31 -19.89
C SER A 126 -0.58 1.78 -18.80
N LEU A 127 -0.94 0.67 -18.17
CA LEU A 127 -0.15 0.04 -17.11
C LEU A 127 1.24 -0.41 -17.57
N LEU A 128 1.32 -1.00 -18.76
CA LEU A 128 2.57 -1.42 -19.41
C LEU A 128 3.49 -0.21 -19.70
N LEU A 129 2.93 0.93 -20.11
CA LEU A 129 3.71 2.15 -20.36
C LEU A 129 4.21 2.79 -19.06
N GLN A 130 3.39 2.83 -18.01
CA GLN A 130 3.78 3.34 -16.70
C GLN A 130 4.87 2.49 -16.04
N ASN A 131 4.83 1.18 -16.26
CA ASN A 131 5.77 0.21 -15.69
C ASN A 131 6.77 -0.33 -16.72
N PHE A 132 7.08 0.46 -17.77
CA PHE A 132 7.80 0.01 -18.96
C PHE A 132 9.10 -0.74 -18.67
N ILE A 133 9.99 -0.17 -17.85
CA ILE A 133 11.28 -0.80 -17.56
C ILE A 133 11.11 -2.11 -16.80
N PHE A 134 10.21 -2.13 -15.80
CA PHE A 134 9.89 -3.36 -15.09
C PHE A 134 9.36 -4.43 -16.04
N ALA A 135 8.46 -4.04 -16.95
CA ALA A 135 7.88 -4.95 -17.93
C ALA A 135 8.90 -5.50 -18.93
N LEU A 136 9.92 -4.73 -19.29
CA LEU A 136 11.03 -5.21 -20.12
C LEU A 136 11.98 -6.15 -19.36
N THR A 137 12.24 -5.85 -18.08
CA THR A 137 13.12 -6.67 -17.23
C THR A 137 12.52 -8.04 -16.95
N HIS A 138 11.20 -8.13 -16.78
CA HIS A 138 10.46 -9.36 -16.47
C HIS A 138 9.52 -9.77 -17.61
N PHE A 139 9.96 -9.55 -18.85
CA PHE A 139 9.11 -9.70 -20.03
C PHE A 139 8.56 -11.11 -20.19
N ASP A 140 9.37 -12.14 -19.96
CA ASP A 140 8.95 -13.52 -20.18
C ASP A 140 7.86 -13.93 -19.17
N GLU A 141 8.02 -13.58 -17.90
CA GLU A 141 7.04 -13.86 -16.83
C GLU A 141 5.73 -13.10 -17.05
N ILE A 142 5.82 -11.81 -17.41
CA ILE A 142 4.67 -10.96 -17.67
C ILE A 142 3.95 -11.42 -18.94
N SER A 143 4.69 -11.67 -20.03
CA SER A 143 4.10 -12.13 -21.29
C SER A 143 3.40 -13.48 -21.12
N LEU A 144 3.95 -14.41 -20.34
CA LEU A 144 3.31 -15.68 -20.04
C LEU A 144 1.97 -15.46 -19.30
N TRP A 145 1.97 -14.60 -18.27
CA TRP A 145 0.77 -14.27 -17.50
C TRP A 145 -0.30 -13.58 -18.35
N LEU A 146 0.04 -12.52 -19.07
CA LEU A 146 -0.91 -11.74 -19.86
C LEU A 146 -1.54 -12.56 -21.00
N ASN A 147 -0.86 -13.60 -21.49
CA ASN A 147 -1.40 -14.49 -22.52
C ASN A 147 -2.20 -15.68 -21.97
N SER A 148 -2.22 -15.88 -20.64
CA SER A 148 -2.91 -16.99 -20.00
C SER A 148 -4.42 -16.88 -20.15
N LYS A 149 -5.11 -18.02 -20.00
CA LYS A 149 -6.57 -18.07 -20.07
C LYS A 149 -7.19 -17.30 -18.91
N GLU A 150 -6.63 -17.46 -17.73
CA GLU A 150 -7.07 -16.85 -16.47
C GLU A 150 -7.02 -15.33 -16.56
N PHE A 151 -5.92 -14.75 -17.09
CA PHE A 151 -5.82 -13.31 -17.25
C PHE A 151 -6.88 -12.76 -18.21
N LYS A 152 -7.06 -13.43 -19.35
CA LYS A 152 -8.03 -13.03 -20.37
C LYS A 152 -9.46 -13.07 -19.86
N GLU A 153 -9.82 -14.13 -19.14
CA GLU A 153 -11.17 -14.31 -18.61
C GLU A 153 -11.46 -13.37 -17.44
N LYS A 154 -10.53 -13.21 -16.48
CA LYS A 154 -10.76 -12.42 -15.27
C LYS A 154 -10.61 -10.91 -15.49
N TYR A 155 -9.73 -10.48 -16.39
CA TYR A 155 -9.39 -9.06 -16.53
C TYR A 155 -9.72 -8.50 -17.91
N GLU A 156 -9.26 -9.12 -19.00
CA GLU A 156 -9.42 -8.53 -20.34
C GLU A 156 -10.87 -8.56 -20.82
N LYS A 157 -11.54 -9.71 -20.70
CA LYS A 157 -12.95 -9.89 -21.10
C LYS A 157 -13.89 -8.98 -20.32
N GLU A 158 -13.67 -8.87 -19.01
CA GLU A 158 -14.47 -8.02 -18.11
C GLU A 158 -14.04 -6.54 -18.16
N ASN A 159 -13.05 -6.19 -19.00
CA ASN A 159 -12.46 -4.86 -19.12
C ASN A 159 -12.13 -4.23 -17.74
N HIS A 160 -11.49 -5.03 -16.88
CA HIS A 160 -11.21 -4.65 -15.51
C HIS A 160 -10.30 -3.40 -15.46
N PRO A 161 -10.59 -2.37 -14.65
CA PRO A 161 -9.84 -1.11 -14.72
C PRO A 161 -8.39 -1.22 -14.19
N TYR A 162 -8.10 -2.23 -13.37
CA TYR A 162 -6.79 -2.41 -12.72
C TYR A 162 -6.25 -3.85 -12.86
N PRO A 163 -5.90 -4.32 -14.07
CA PRO A 163 -5.31 -5.64 -14.25
C PRO A 163 -3.92 -5.71 -13.59
N PRO A 164 -3.53 -6.82 -12.94
CA PRO A 164 -2.19 -6.99 -12.38
C PRO A 164 -1.16 -7.36 -13.45
N LEU A 165 0.05 -6.79 -13.37
CA LEU A 165 1.14 -7.15 -14.30
C LEU A 165 1.77 -8.52 -14.01
N LEU A 166 1.69 -8.99 -12.77
CA LEU A 166 2.18 -10.31 -12.37
C LEU A 166 1.01 -11.21 -11.99
N ASN A 167 1.22 -12.51 -12.07
CA ASN A 167 0.22 -13.48 -11.66
C ASN A 167 0.11 -13.50 -10.11
N PRO A 168 -1.02 -13.07 -9.54
CA PRO A 168 -1.20 -13.04 -8.09
C PRO A 168 -1.27 -14.44 -7.48
N ASP A 169 -1.71 -15.45 -8.22
CA ASP A 169 -1.84 -16.83 -7.71
C ASP A 169 -0.46 -17.45 -7.51
N ILE A 170 0.45 -17.29 -8.49
CA ILE A 170 1.85 -17.73 -8.35
C ILE A 170 2.54 -17.01 -7.19
N LEU A 171 2.36 -15.70 -7.05
CA LEU A 171 2.97 -14.95 -5.95
C LEU A 171 2.45 -15.43 -4.58
N ASN A 172 1.17 -15.78 -4.46
CA ASN A 172 0.61 -16.35 -3.23
C ASN A 172 1.06 -17.79 -2.99
N GLU A 173 1.27 -18.57 -4.04
CA GLU A 173 1.86 -19.91 -3.97
C GLU A 173 3.28 -19.87 -3.38
N LEU A 174 4.14 -18.96 -3.88
CA LEU A 174 5.47 -18.72 -3.31
C LEU A 174 5.40 -18.28 -1.85
N LEU A 175 4.43 -17.43 -1.55
CA LEU A 175 4.19 -16.91 -0.22
C LEU A 175 3.71 -18.01 0.75
N ALA A 176 3.18 -19.14 0.29
CA ALA A 176 2.85 -20.26 1.16
C ALA A 176 4.10 -20.92 1.78
N ILE A 177 5.27 -20.78 1.15
CA ILE A 177 6.53 -21.30 1.68
C ILE A 177 7.10 -20.37 2.76
N GLU A 178 7.30 -20.94 3.95
CA GLU A 178 7.85 -20.25 5.12
C GLU A 178 9.31 -19.88 4.95
N CYS A 179 9.63 -18.63 5.30
CA CYS A 179 10.99 -18.13 5.33
C CYS A 179 11.05 -16.82 6.13
N ASP A 180 11.72 -16.85 7.29
CA ASP A 180 11.93 -15.68 8.13
C ASP A 180 13.12 -14.83 7.67
N ASP A 181 14.06 -15.44 6.96
CA ASP A 181 15.26 -14.77 6.44
C ASP A 181 15.10 -14.37 4.96
N LYS A 182 14.74 -13.10 4.74
CA LYS A 182 14.59 -12.52 3.40
C LYS A 182 15.87 -12.61 2.55
N GLN A 183 17.06 -12.66 3.15
CA GLN A 183 18.31 -12.74 2.39
C GLN A 183 18.48 -14.11 1.73
N ASN A 184 18.03 -15.16 2.40
CA ASN A 184 18.12 -16.54 1.94
C ASN A 184 16.84 -17.04 1.24
N LEU A 185 15.82 -16.19 1.12
CA LEU A 185 14.52 -16.53 0.55
C LEU A 185 14.61 -17.29 -0.78
N LYS A 186 15.46 -16.83 -1.70
CA LYS A 186 15.61 -17.49 -3.01
C LYS A 186 16.13 -18.93 -2.88
N SER A 187 17.04 -19.20 -1.95
CA SER A 187 17.56 -20.55 -1.72
C SER A 187 16.46 -21.46 -1.18
N VAL A 188 15.75 -20.98 -0.15
CA VAL A 188 14.66 -21.73 0.49
C VAL A 188 13.56 -22.08 -0.51
N LEU A 189 13.16 -21.11 -1.35
CA LEU A 189 12.18 -21.34 -2.41
C LEU A 189 12.66 -22.36 -3.44
N LYS A 190 13.95 -22.35 -3.80
CA LYS A 190 14.51 -23.34 -4.73
C LYS A 190 14.56 -24.74 -4.14
N GLU A 191 14.93 -24.88 -2.86
CA GLU A 191 14.95 -26.16 -2.15
C GLU A 191 13.56 -26.78 -2.05
N GLN A 192 12.52 -25.93 -1.93
CA GLN A 192 11.13 -26.36 -1.86
C GLN A 192 10.39 -26.31 -3.20
N ALA A 193 11.09 -26.09 -4.31
CA ALA A 193 10.47 -25.92 -5.63
C ALA A 193 9.68 -27.15 -6.11
N PHE A 194 9.96 -28.34 -5.56
CA PHE A 194 9.19 -29.56 -5.86
C PHE A 194 7.72 -29.50 -5.38
N LYS A 195 7.39 -28.58 -4.46
CA LYS A 195 6.02 -28.33 -3.98
C LYS A 195 5.28 -27.27 -4.81
N LEU A 196 5.98 -26.67 -5.78
CA LEU A 196 5.51 -25.50 -6.50
C LEU A 196 5.16 -25.82 -7.96
N SER A 197 4.36 -24.96 -8.58
CA SER A 197 4.05 -24.96 -10.00
C SER A 197 5.30 -24.74 -10.84
N LYS A 198 5.24 -25.16 -12.10
CA LYS A 198 6.35 -24.99 -13.03
C LYS A 198 6.67 -23.51 -13.26
N GLU A 199 5.63 -22.68 -13.27
CA GLU A 199 5.68 -21.25 -13.50
C GLU A 199 6.28 -20.50 -12.29
N ALA A 200 6.06 -21.00 -11.07
CA ALA A 200 6.67 -20.45 -9.86
C ALA A 200 8.21 -20.46 -9.91
N LEU A 201 8.82 -21.47 -10.57
CA LEU A 201 10.28 -21.51 -10.73
C LEU A 201 10.82 -20.34 -11.57
N ALA A 202 10.07 -19.87 -12.56
CA ALA A 202 10.45 -18.69 -13.33
C ALA A 202 10.46 -17.44 -12.43
N TYR A 203 9.43 -17.26 -11.61
CA TYR A 203 9.33 -16.16 -10.66
C TYR A 203 10.46 -16.18 -9.62
N ILE A 204 10.80 -17.34 -9.08
CA ILE A 204 11.94 -17.51 -8.15
C ILE A 204 13.25 -17.07 -8.81
N ASN A 205 13.48 -17.50 -10.06
CA ASN A 205 14.70 -17.14 -10.78
C ASN A 205 14.78 -15.65 -11.09
N ALA A 206 13.65 -15.02 -11.40
CA ALA A 206 13.50 -13.59 -11.65
C ALA A 206 13.45 -12.71 -10.38
N ASN A 207 13.48 -13.31 -9.17
CA ASN A 207 13.30 -12.62 -7.89
C ASN A 207 11.94 -11.91 -7.74
N LEU A 208 10.87 -12.50 -8.28
CA LEU A 208 9.51 -11.99 -8.18
C LEU A 208 8.77 -12.68 -7.03
N ASP A 209 8.62 -11.97 -5.91
CA ASP A 209 7.92 -12.45 -4.71
C ASP A 209 7.36 -11.25 -3.92
N TYR A 210 6.20 -11.39 -3.29
CA TYR A 210 5.59 -10.33 -2.47
C TYR A 210 6.53 -9.79 -1.37
N ARG A 211 7.44 -10.61 -0.85
CA ARG A 211 8.43 -10.25 0.19
C ARG A 211 9.57 -9.37 -0.33
N LEU A 212 9.80 -9.38 -1.64
CA LEU A 212 10.90 -8.66 -2.31
C LEU A 212 10.42 -7.42 -3.07
N ILE A 213 9.15 -7.40 -3.49
CA ILE A 213 8.56 -6.27 -4.21
C ILE A 213 8.25 -5.13 -3.23
N PRO A 214 8.75 -3.90 -3.44
CA PRO A 214 8.35 -2.75 -2.65
C PRO A 214 6.84 -2.47 -2.77
N ALA A 215 6.20 -2.08 -1.68
CA ALA A 215 4.76 -1.88 -1.65
C ALA A 215 4.28 -0.79 -2.61
N GLU A 216 5.06 0.29 -2.74
CA GLU A 216 4.82 1.38 -3.69
C GLU A 216 4.79 0.82 -5.13
N LYS A 217 5.69 -0.12 -5.43
CA LYS A 217 5.79 -0.75 -6.74
C LYS A 217 4.64 -1.73 -6.99
N ALA A 218 4.25 -2.50 -5.98
CA ALA A 218 3.09 -3.38 -6.07
C ALA A 218 1.81 -2.61 -6.41
N TRP A 219 1.60 -1.44 -5.79
CA TRP A 219 0.51 -0.53 -6.12
C TRP A 219 0.57 -0.05 -7.57
N GLU A 220 1.74 0.40 -8.06
CA GLU A 220 1.94 0.84 -9.45
C GLU A 220 1.64 -0.26 -10.48
N MET A 221 1.85 -1.53 -10.11
CA MET A 221 1.63 -2.70 -10.96
C MET A 221 0.25 -3.33 -10.79
N ASN A 222 -0.65 -2.67 -10.03
CA ASN A 222 -1.99 -3.15 -9.68
C ASN A 222 -1.98 -4.57 -9.07
N LEU A 223 -0.98 -4.91 -8.25
CA LEU A 223 -0.98 -6.20 -7.58
C LEU A 223 -2.04 -6.21 -6.47
N PRO A 224 -2.87 -7.25 -6.36
CA PRO A 224 -3.71 -7.46 -5.19
C PRO A 224 -2.87 -7.58 -3.92
N LEU A 225 -3.49 -7.38 -2.76
CA LEU A 225 -2.81 -7.66 -1.50
C LEU A 225 -2.45 -9.16 -1.37
N PRO A 226 -1.34 -9.49 -0.69
CA PRO A 226 -1.02 -10.88 -0.39
C PRO A 226 -2.15 -11.55 0.41
N ARG A 227 -2.58 -12.77 0.04
CA ARG A 227 -3.71 -13.50 0.63
C ARG A 227 -3.34 -14.15 1.97
N ARG A 228 -2.93 -13.31 2.92
CA ARG A 228 -2.56 -13.68 4.31
C ARG A 228 -3.44 -12.98 5.35
N TYR A 229 -4.71 -12.81 5.03
CA TYR A 229 -5.72 -12.24 5.91
C TYR A 229 -7.04 -12.97 5.70
N GLU A 230 -7.79 -13.11 6.78
CA GLU A 230 -9.00 -13.93 6.85
C GLU A 230 -10.23 -13.12 6.45
N PHE A 231 -10.27 -11.84 6.84
CA PHE A 231 -11.35 -10.91 6.51
C PHE A 231 -10.88 -9.46 6.61
N ILE A 232 -11.72 -8.57 6.08
CA ILE A 232 -11.61 -7.12 6.22
C ILE A 232 -12.68 -6.67 7.22
N GLY A 233 -12.29 -6.01 8.29
CA GLY A 233 -13.20 -5.46 9.30
C GLY A 233 -13.48 -4.00 9.05
N PHE A 234 -14.73 -3.66 8.75
CA PHE A 234 -15.21 -2.30 8.66
C PHE A 234 -15.79 -1.87 10.01
N LEU A 235 -14.91 -1.40 10.90
CA LEU A 235 -15.20 -1.14 12.32
C LEU A 235 -15.17 0.37 12.58
N LEU A 236 -16.20 1.07 12.14
CA LEU A 236 -16.24 2.52 12.24
C LEU A 236 -16.38 3.01 13.69
N HIS A 237 -15.84 4.20 13.95
CA HIS A 237 -16.02 4.89 15.23
C HIS A 237 -17.49 4.96 15.65
N THR A 238 -17.72 4.97 16.98
CA THR A 238 -19.05 5.01 17.64
C THR A 238 -19.93 3.77 17.49
N ASN A 239 -19.52 2.76 16.71
CA ASN A 239 -20.28 1.50 16.52
C ASN A 239 -19.89 0.38 17.50
N GLY A 240 -19.04 0.66 18.50
CA GLY A 240 -18.54 -0.37 19.43
C GLY A 240 -17.21 -1.01 19.03
N GLU A 241 -16.49 -0.41 18.07
CA GLU A 241 -15.24 -0.94 17.50
C GLU A 241 -14.19 -1.33 18.55
N LYS A 242 -14.00 -0.54 19.62
CA LYS A 242 -12.94 -0.82 20.61
C LYS A 242 -13.21 -2.12 21.37
N ALA A 243 -14.44 -2.31 21.84
CA ALA A 243 -14.84 -3.53 22.52
C ALA A 243 -14.73 -4.73 21.55
N PHE A 244 -15.26 -4.56 20.33
CA PHE A 244 -15.23 -5.64 19.36
C PHE A 244 -13.82 -6.04 18.95
N SER A 245 -12.93 -5.07 18.70
CA SER A 245 -11.53 -5.33 18.40
C SER A 245 -10.85 -6.11 19.53
N LYS A 246 -11.12 -5.77 20.79
CA LYS A 246 -10.59 -6.54 21.93
C LYS A 246 -11.12 -7.98 21.91
N PHE A 247 -12.41 -8.18 21.67
CA PHE A 247 -12.99 -9.52 21.59
C PHE A 247 -12.44 -10.34 20.42
N LEU A 248 -12.24 -9.72 19.25
CA LEU A 248 -11.63 -10.38 18.11
C LEU A 248 -10.22 -10.89 18.43
N THR A 249 -9.42 -10.17 19.22
CA THR A 249 -8.08 -10.67 19.61
C THR A 249 -8.11 -11.99 20.41
N GLU A 250 -9.22 -12.29 21.10
CA GLU A 250 -9.40 -13.57 21.80
C GLU A 250 -9.57 -14.75 20.82
N LEU A 251 -9.87 -14.48 19.54
CA LEU A 251 -9.91 -15.47 18.45
C LEU A 251 -8.53 -15.84 17.90
N GLN A 252 -7.45 -15.36 18.53
CA GLN A 252 -6.06 -15.53 18.09
C GLN A 252 -5.79 -14.97 16.69
N ILE A 253 -6.49 -13.88 16.35
CA ILE A 253 -6.28 -13.13 15.12
C ILE A 253 -5.60 -11.79 15.42
N GLU A 254 -4.60 -11.46 14.61
CA GLU A 254 -3.91 -10.18 14.64
C GLU A 254 -4.71 -9.13 13.85
N LEU A 255 -4.96 -7.97 14.46
CA LEU A 255 -5.70 -6.88 13.84
C LEU A 255 -4.74 -5.82 13.30
N ILE A 256 -4.75 -5.61 11.99
CA ILE A 256 -3.94 -4.56 11.34
C ILE A 256 -4.84 -3.36 11.10
N PHE A 257 -4.62 -2.28 11.85
CA PHE A 257 -5.47 -1.09 11.79
C PHE A 257 -4.93 -0.07 10.78
N SER A 258 -5.84 0.57 10.03
CA SER A 258 -5.55 1.80 9.31
C SER A 258 -6.51 2.92 9.74
N PHE A 259 -5.93 4.12 9.94
CA PHE A 259 -6.69 5.34 10.20
C PHE A 259 -6.03 6.56 9.52
N GLY A 260 -6.82 7.37 8.83
CA GLY A 260 -6.40 8.65 8.24
C GLY A 260 -5.47 8.54 7.02
N TYR A 261 -5.33 7.35 6.43
CA TYR A 261 -4.52 7.13 5.23
C TYR A 261 -5.35 7.28 3.95
N ASP A 262 -4.76 7.87 2.91
CA ASP A 262 -5.28 7.74 1.55
C ASP A 262 -5.20 6.28 1.06
N ALA A 263 -5.84 5.99 -0.07
CA ALA A 263 -5.90 4.65 -0.65
C ALA A 263 -4.53 4.00 -0.87
N LYS A 264 -3.54 4.76 -1.36
CA LYS A 264 -2.21 4.23 -1.69
C LYS A 264 -1.43 3.94 -0.41
N LEU A 265 -1.39 4.89 0.54
CA LEU A 265 -0.71 4.70 1.81
C LEU A 265 -1.32 3.54 2.60
N ARG A 266 -2.64 3.40 2.55
CA ARG A 266 -3.36 2.29 3.18
C ARG A 266 -3.01 0.94 2.55
N TYR A 267 -3.00 0.86 1.21
CA TYR A 267 -2.52 -0.32 0.50
C TYR A 267 -1.10 -0.67 0.92
N GLU A 268 -0.19 0.31 0.92
CA GLU A 268 1.22 0.08 1.24
C GLU A 268 1.40 -0.39 2.69
N HIS A 269 0.64 0.18 3.61
CA HIS A 269 0.61 -0.24 5.00
C HIS A 269 0.20 -1.71 5.12
N TYR A 270 -0.89 -2.12 4.49
CA TYR A 270 -1.34 -3.52 4.53
C TYR A 270 -0.40 -4.46 3.82
N PHE A 271 0.07 -4.09 2.63
CA PHE A 271 1.03 -4.89 1.87
C PHE A 271 2.28 -5.19 2.71
N LYS A 272 2.86 -4.18 3.37
CA LYS A 272 4.04 -4.34 4.24
C LYS A 272 3.78 -5.30 5.41
N ASN A 273 2.59 -5.27 6.00
CA ASN A 273 2.22 -6.17 7.10
C ASN A 273 1.93 -7.61 6.61
N LEU A 274 1.33 -7.77 5.43
CA LEU A 274 0.97 -9.07 4.87
C LEU A 274 2.16 -9.80 4.26
N SER A 275 3.19 -9.08 3.82
CA SER A 275 4.44 -9.67 3.33
C SER A 275 5.30 -10.28 4.47
N ASN A 276 4.90 -10.15 5.74
CA ASN A 276 5.65 -10.66 6.89
C ASN A 276 4.75 -11.51 7.81
N ASN A 277 5.33 -12.54 8.46
CA ASN A 277 4.68 -13.36 9.50
C ASN A 277 3.44 -14.16 9.02
N GLN A 278 3.14 -15.25 9.72
CA GLN A 278 2.07 -16.22 9.41
C GLN A 278 0.88 -16.20 10.38
N SER A 279 0.91 -15.33 11.40
CA SER A 279 -0.29 -15.07 12.21
C SER A 279 -1.51 -14.86 11.31
N LYS A 280 -2.65 -15.44 11.71
CA LYS A 280 -3.94 -15.09 11.12
C LYS A 280 -4.16 -13.59 11.31
N LYS A 281 -4.53 -12.88 10.24
CA LYS A 281 -4.69 -11.43 10.27
C LYS A 281 -6.08 -11.02 9.80
N ALA A 282 -6.58 -9.92 10.34
CA ALA A 282 -7.70 -9.17 9.77
C ALA A 282 -7.29 -7.72 9.51
N LEU A 283 -7.76 -7.17 8.39
CA LEU A 283 -7.47 -5.78 8.00
C LEU A 283 -8.60 -4.88 8.50
N ILE A 284 -8.33 -3.96 9.42
CA ILE A 284 -9.35 -3.15 10.07
C ILE A 284 -9.34 -1.71 9.56
N PHE A 285 -10.49 -1.27 9.03
CA PHE A 285 -10.76 0.11 8.64
C PHE A 285 -11.53 0.80 9.76
N LEU A 286 -10.97 1.90 10.27
CA LEU A 286 -11.59 2.74 11.28
C LEU A 286 -12.29 3.97 10.69
N ASP A 287 -11.97 4.27 9.43
CA ASP A 287 -12.48 5.43 8.70
C ASP A 287 -12.77 5.12 7.22
N GLN A 288 -13.46 6.08 6.60
CA GLN A 288 -13.48 6.24 5.16
C GLN A 288 -12.94 7.59 4.76
N HIS A 289 -11.68 7.63 4.32
CA HIS A 289 -11.18 8.79 3.62
C HIS A 289 -11.87 8.92 2.25
N ILE A 290 -12.24 10.15 1.86
CA ILE A 290 -12.96 10.48 0.60
C ILE A 290 -12.24 9.93 -0.65
N ASP A 291 -10.92 9.74 -0.58
CA ASP A 291 -10.07 9.22 -1.65
C ASP A 291 -9.84 7.70 -1.60
N LEU A 292 -10.70 6.94 -0.92
CA LEU A 292 -10.79 5.48 -1.09
C LEU A 292 -11.23 5.18 -2.53
N ASN A 293 -10.25 5.25 -3.42
CA ASN A 293 -10.42 5.09 -4.84
C ASN A 293 -10.74 3.62 -5.14
N GLU A 294 -11.63 3.40 -6.09
CA GLU A 294 -12.07 2.11 -6.62
C GLU A 294 -10.94 1.08 -6.76
N LYS A 295 -9.75 1.53 -7.19
CA LYS A 295 -8.53 0.72 -7.26
C LYS A 295 -8.25 -0.03 -5.96
N PHE A 296 -8.23 0.66 -4.83
CA PHE A 296 -7.90 0.05 -3.55
C PHE A 296 -8.88 -1.06 -3.18
N CYS A 297 -10.18 -0.80 -3.33
CA CYS A 297 -11.21 -1.81 -3.08
C CYS A 297 -10.99 -3.04 -3.97
N LEU A 298 -10.84 -2.86 -5.29
CA LEU A 298 -10.64 -3.95 -6.26
C LEU A 298 -9.40 -4.80 -5.97
N LEU A 299 -8.32 -4.21 -5.45
CA LEU A 299 -7.10 -4.94 -5.09
C LEU A 299 -7.23 -5.78 -3.81
N MET A 300 -8.38 -5.76 -3.13
CA MET A 300 -8.63 -6.46 -1.86
C MET A 300 -9.90 -7.31 -1.84
N GLN A 301 -10.62 -7.44 -2.96
CA GLN A 301 -11.95 -8.10 -2.98
C GLN A 301 -11.91 -9.62 -2.76
N ASP A 302 -10.72 -10.22 -2.68
CA ASP A 302 -10.55 -11.66 -2.51
C ASP A 302 -10.98 -12.15 -1.10
N ALA A 303 -11.25 -11.26 -0.14
CA ALA A 303 -11.62 -11.61 1.23
C ALA A 303 -13.01 -11.07 1.66
N PRO A 304 -13.68 -11.75 2.62
CA PRO A 304 -14.97 -11.30 3.15
C PRO A 304 -14.87 -9.99 3.93
N LEU A 305 -15.96 -9.22 3.91
CA LEU A 305 -16.11 -7.95 4.61
C LEU A 305 -17.01 -8.10 5.84
N LEU A 306 -16.43 -7.99 7.03
CA LEU A 306 -17.14 -7.96 8.31
C LEU A 306 -17.48 -6.52 8.68
N VAL A 307 -18.77 -6.19 8.74
CA VAL A 307 -19.26 -4.82 8.98
C VAL A 307 -19.94 -4.76 10.35
N LEU A 308 -19.38 -3.96 11.26
CA LEU A 308 -20.01 -3.67 12.53
C LEU A 308 -21.00 -2.53 12.35
N VAL A 309 -22.26 -2.77 12.70
CA VAL A 309 -23.34 -1.78 12.62
C VAL A 309 -23.92 -1.50 13.99
N ARG A 310 -24.46 -0.29 14.16
CA ARG A 310 -25.17 0.14 15.35
C ARG A 310 -26.36 0.98 14.91
N ASP A 311 -27.41 1.00 15.72
CA ASP A 311 -28.49 1.97 15.55
C ASP A 311 -27.90 3.40 15.39
N PRO A 312 -28.28 4.15 14.34
CA PRO A 312 -27.71 5.47 14.09
C PRO A 312 -27.93 6.48 15.23
N LEU A 313 -29.05 6.41 15.95
CA LEU A 313 -29.32 7.30 17.08
C LEU A 313 -28.44 6.94 18.27
N ASP A 314 -28.20 5.66 18.53
CA ASP A 314 -27.27 5.23 19.57
C ASP A 314 -25.81 5.56 19.23
N ALA A 315 -25.42 5.46 17.95
CA ALA A 315 -24.11 5.89 17.48
C ALA A 315 -23.92 7.41 17.71
N LEU A 316 -24.91 8.22 17.35
CA LEU A 316 -24.95 9.67 17.62
C LEU A 316 -24.91 9.97 19.12
N ARG A 317 -25.67 9.25 19.93
CA ARG A 317 -25.64 9.40 21.38
C ARG A 317 -24.25 9.08 21.92
N SER A 318 -23.61 8.03 21.42
CA SER A 318 -22.24 7.67 21.80
C SER A 318 -21.25 8.77 21.41
N PHE A 319 -21.40 9.36 20.23
CA PHE A 319 -20.59 10.49 19.76
C PHE A 319 -20.69 11.69 20.70
N LEU A 320 -21.90 12.13 21.03
CA LEU A 320 -22.10 13.27 21.93
C LEU A 320 -21.56 13.03 23.34
N ASN A 321 -21.40 11.77 23.73
CA ASN A 321 -20.89 11.39 25.04
C ASN A 321 -19.39 11.05 25.06
N VAL A 322 -18.65 11.32 23.98
CA VAL A 322 -17.20 11.15 23.98
C VAL A 322 -16.56 12.15 24.94
N ARG A 323 -15.71 11.63 25.82
CA ARG A 323 -15.04 12.38 26.89
C ARG A 323 -13.53 12.22 26.80
N ALA A 324 -12.80 13.24 27.25
CA ALA A 324 -11.35 13.19 27.40
C ALA A 324 -10.90 13.82 28.72
N SER A 325 -9.69 13.46 29.13
CA SER A 325 -8.99 14.10 30.25
C SER A 325 -8.36 15.41 29.78
N LEU A 326 -8.76 16.51 30.41
CA LEU A 326 -8.20 17.85 30.23
C LEU A 326 -6.70 17.81 30.59
N ASN A 327 -5.85 18.31 29.69
CA ASN A 327 -4.38 18.28 29.79
C ASN A 327 -3.73 16.89 29.66
N GLY A 328 -4.49 15.83 29.31
CA GLY A 328 -3.93 14.53 28.92
C GLY A 328 -3.39 13.64 30.05
N GLU A 329 -3.70 13.93 31.32
CA GLU A 329 -3.37 13.04 32.45
C GLU A 329 -4.20 11.74 32.39
N LYS A 330 -3.54 10.59 32.20
CA LYS A 330 -4.19 9.29 31.92
C LYS A 330 -4.39 8.38 33.12
N ILE A 331 -3.67 8.58 34.23
CA ILE A 331 -3.70 7.70 35.41
C ILE A 331 -3.90 8.56 36.65
N TRP A 332 -4.91 8.21 37.44
CA TRP A 332 -5.30 8.92 38.64
C TRP A 332 -5.36 7.93 39.80
N THR A 333 -4.67 8.23 40.89
CA THR A 333 -4.86 7.51 42.15
C THR A 333 -5.96 8.22 42.92
N LEU A 334 -7.14 7.61 42.96
CA LEU A 334 -8.29 8.11 43.71
C LEU A 334 -8.08 7.92 45.21
N ARG A 335 -7.91 9.01 45.96
CA ARG A 335 -8.21 9.02 47.41
C ARG A 335 -9.62 9.56 47.64
N TYR A 336 -10.21 9.25 48.79
CA TYR A 336 -11.63 9.52 49.09
C TYR A 336 -12.01 11.01 48.99
N ASP A 337 -11.03 11.90 49.14
CA ASP A 337 -11.08 13.36 49.07
C ASP A 337 -10.79 13.95 47.68
N ASP A 338 -10.41 13.14 46.69
CA ASP A 338 -9.98 13.60 45.36
C ASP A 338 -11.08 13.67 44.30
N LEU A 339 -12.32 13.23 44.60
CA LEU A 339 -13.41 13.16 43.61
C LEU A 339 -13.72 14.52 42.96
N LEU A 340 -13.68 15.61 43.72
CA LEU A 340 -13.90 16.97 43.21
C LEU A 340 -12.77 17.45 42.28
N LYS A 341 -11.56 16.88 42.39
CA LYS A 341 -10.43 17.23 41.52
C LYS A 341 -10.57 16.58 40.13
N ILE A 342 -11.33 15.49 40.02
CA ILE A 342 -11.58 14.77 38.75
C ILE A 342 -12.67 15.44 37.93
N ASP A 343 -13.69 15.99 38.57
CA ASP A 343 -14.82 16.65 37.89
C ASP A 343 -14.35 17.81 36.99
N ASN A 344 -13.34 18.55 37.44
CA ASN A 344 -12.73 19.62 36.65
C ASN A 344 -11.86 19.12 35.50
N LYS A 345 -11.56 17.83 35.38
CA LYS A 345 -10.65 17.29 34.38
C LYS A 345 -11.27 16.38 33.35
N ILE A 346 -12.53 15.97 33.51
CA ILE A 346 -13.25 15.32 32.42
C ILE A 346 -13.96 16.41 31.60
N VAL A 347 -13.82 16.34 30.28
CA VAL A 347 -14.48 17.27 29.34
C VAL A 347 -15.12 16.50 28.20
N TYR A 348 -16.22 17.02 27.69
CA TYR A 348 -16.86 16.54 26.48
C TYR A 348 -16.16 17.15 25.27
N VAL A 349 -15.68 16.29 24.37
CA VAL A 349 -14.74 16.73 23.32
C VAL A 349 -15.44 17.29 22.09
N HIS A 350 -16.76 17.14 21.97
CA HIS A 350 -17.52 17.66 20.83
C HIS A 350 -18.27 18.93 21.25
N ASP A 351 -17.60 20.07 21.07
CA ASP A 351 -18.20 21.41 21.26
C ASP A 351 -19.17 21.76 20.12
N GLU A 352 -19.66 23.00 20.07
CA GLU A 352 -20.58 23.50 19.04
C GLU A 352 -20.11 23.25 17.59
N ARG A 353 -18.80 23.06 17.37
CA ARG A 353 -18.20 22.76 16.05
C ARG A 353 -18.14 21.26 15.75
N ALA A 354 -18.55 20.41 16.71
CA ALA A 354 -18.49 18.94 16.71
C ALA A 354 -17.12 18.32 16.40
N CYS A 355 -16.07 19.12 16.29
CA CYS A 355 -14.71 18.66 16.12
C CYS A 355 -14.20 18.08 17.44
N TYR A 356 -13.36 17.04 17.38
CA TYR A 356 -12.70 16.50 18.56
C TYR A 356 -11.77 17.56 19.17
N ASN A 357 -12.13 18.06 20.34
CA ASN A 357 -11.38 19.08 21.08
C ASN A 357 -11.14 18.62 22.53
N PRO A 358 -9.97 18.04 22.83
CA PRO A 358 -9.65 17.57 24.19
C PRO A 358 -9.39 18.72 25.18
N ASN A 359 -9.30 19.96 24.70
CA ASN A 359 -9.14 21.17 25.51
C ASN A 359 -10.45 21.96 25.64
N SER A 360 -11.57 21.37 25.23
CA SER A 360 -12.89 21.93 25.39
C SER A 360 -13.18 22.24 26.87
N SER A 361 -13.84 23.37 27.15
CA SER A 361 -14.36 23.67 28.49
C SER A 361 -15.72 23.01 28.75
N GLN A 362 -16.21 22.20 27.82
CA GLN A 362 -17.54 21.59 27.87
C GLN A 362 -17.61 20.50 28.95
N LYS A 363 -18.56 20.66 29.89
CA LYS A 363 -18.75 19.74 31.03
C LYS A 363 -19.93 18.79 30.92
N TYR A 364 -20.76 18.98 29.92
CA TYR A 364 -21.96 18.18 29.65
C TYR A 364 -22.11 17.98 28.14
N PRO A 365 -22.77 16.91 27.68
CA PRO A 365 -23.00 16.73 26.24
C PRO A 365 -23.88 17.88 25.72
N LEU A 366 -23.51 18.47 24.58
CA LEU A 366 -24.27 19.55 23.96
C LEU A 366 -25.05 19.01 22.76
N ILE A 367 -26.37 19.11 22.80
CA ILE A 367 -27.22 18.58 21.73
C ILE A 367 -27.03 19.35 20.40
N ASP A 368 -26.68 20.63 20.48
CA ASP A 368 -26.41 21.45 19.31
C ASP A 368 -25.18 20.98 18.52
N SER A 369 -24.25 20.23 19.14
CA SER A 369 -23.12 19.59 18.44
C SER A 369 -23.59 18.62 17.35
N ILE A 370 -24.84 18.13 17.39
CA ILE A 370 -25.41 17.33 16.31
C ILE A 370 -25.51 18.16 15.00
N LYS A 371 -25.75 19.47 15.07
CA LYS A 371 -25.88 20.31 13.87
C LYS A 371 -24.63 20.27 13.01
N SER A 372 -23.47 20.31 13.65
CA SER A 372 -22.16 20.21 13.02
C SER A 372 -21.86 18.79 12.53
N PHE A 373 -22.43 17.76 13.17
CA PHE A 373 -22.41 16.41 12.61
C PHE A 373 -23.11 16.36 11.26
N ILE A 374 -24.28 17.02 11.09
CA ILE A 374 -25.06 17.02 9.83
C ILE A 374 -24.34 17.75 8.67
N ASP A 375 -23.26 18.49 8.95
CA ASP A 375 -22.43 19.09 7.91
C ASP A 375 -21.82 17.99 7.01
N LYS A 376 -21.97 18.17 5.70
CA LYS A 376 -21.44 17.22 4.70
C LYS A 376 -19.92 17.11 4.72
N THR A 377 -19.23 18.06 5.34
CA THR A 377 -17.77 18.07 5.51
C THR A 377 -17.32 17.44 6.84
N HIS A 378 -18.26 17.06 7.71
CA HIS A 378 -17.94 16.43 8.99
C HIS A 378 -17.45 15.00 8.78
N TRP A 379 -16.17 14.77 9.08
CA TRP A 379 -15.46 13.50 8.87
C TRP A 379 -16.18 12.27 9.43
N MET A 380 -16.85 12.37 10.59
CA MET A 380 -17.54 11.21 11.17
C MET A 380 -18.90 10.89 10.49
N LEU A 381 -19.57 11.91 9.95
CA LEU A 381 -20.82 11.74 9.20
C LEU A 381 -20.50 11.17 7.81
N ASP A 382 -19.40 11.65 7.23
CA ASP A 382 -18.78 11.12 6.02
C ASP A 382 -18.54 9.62 6.14
N PHE A 383 -18.00 9.13 7.27
CA PHE A 383 -17.80 7.69 7.51
C PHE A 383 -19.09 6.88 7.49
N SER A 384 -20.18 7.43 8.04
CA SER A 384 -21.46 6.74 8.16
C SER A 384 -22.24 6.73 6.84
N LEU A 385 -22.20 7.82 6.06
CA LEU A 385 -22.91 7.96 4.79
C LEU A 385 -22.14 7.37 3.61
N ASN A 386 -20.82 7.56 3.55
CA ASN A 386 -20.00 6.99 2.48
C ASN A 386 -19.81 5.48 2.63
N ARG A 387 -20.19 4.89 3.78
CA ARG A 387 -20.13 3.44 4.03
C ARG A 387 -20.52 2.64 2.80
N ASN A 388 -21.65 3.01 2.22
CA ASN A 388 -22.28 2.36 1.07
C ASN A 388 -21.39 2.31 -0.19
N ARG A 389 -20.44 3.25 -0.36
CA ARG A 389 -19.54 3.29 -1.53
C ARG A 389 -18.56 2.13 -1.56
N ILE A 390 -18.12 1.65 -0.39
CA ILE A 390 -17.20 0.52 -0.31
C ILE A 390 -17.99 -0.79 -0.40
N LEU A 391 -19.17 -0.86 0.22
CA LEU A 391 -19.99 -2.08 0.28
C LEU A 391 -20.34 -2.63 -1.11
N LYS A 392 -20.54 -1.78 -2.12
CA LYS A 392 -20.83 -2.21 -3.51
C LYS A 392 -19.73 -3.11 -4.12
N TYR A 393 -18.51 -3.03 -3.61
CA TYR A 393 -17.37 -3.84 -4.07
C TYR A 393 -17.32 -5.23 -3.40
N TYR A 394 -18.21 -5.49 -2.44
CA TYR A 394 -18.25 -6.71 -1.63
C TYR A 394 -19.65 -7.34 -1.60
N GLU A 395 -20.56 -6.98 -2.52
CA GLU A 395 -22.00 -7.31 -2.45
C GLU A 395 -22.33 -8.77 -2.13
N ASN A 396 -21.51 -9.71 -2.58
CA ASN A 396 -21.71 -11.15 -2.40
C ASN A 396 -20.95 -11.76 -1.21
N ASN A 397 -20.23 -10.97 -0.42
CA ASN A 397 -19.32 -11.46 0.62
C ASN A 397 -19.25 -10.53 1.85
N MET A 398 -20.42 -10.13 2.36
CA MET A 398 -20.56 -9.26 3.53
C MET A 398 -21.20 -9.96 4.73
N TYR A 399 -20.65 -9.69 5.91
CA TYR A 399 -21.12 -10.20 7.19
C TYR A 399 -21.44 -9.01 8.09
N PHE A 400 -22.71 -8.80 8.40
CA PHE A 400 -23.12 -7.74 9.32
C PHE A 400 -23.16 -8.28 10.75
N ILE A 401 -22.60 -7.52 11.68
CA ILE A 401 -22.69 -7.77 13.11
C ILE A 401 -23.33 -6.54 13.74
N ASP A 402 -24.49 -6.72 14.37
CA ASP A 402 -25.08 -5.66 15.17
C ASP A 402 -24.28 -5.51 16.47
N MET A 403 -24.00 -4.27 16.88
CA MET A 403 -23.29 -3.96 18.11
C MET A 403 -23.94 -4.63 19.34
N TYR A 404 -25.26 -4.81 19.35
CA TYR A 404 -25.97 -5.49 20.44
C TYR A 404 -25.73 -7.00 20.50
N GLU A 405 -25.26 -7.63 19.41
CA GLU A 405 -24.85 -9.04 19.41
C GLU A 405 -23.56 -9.25 20.21
N ILE A 406 -22.71 -8.24 20.31
CA ILE A 406 -21.44 -8.31 21.05
C ILE A 406 -21.54 -7.75 22.47
N VAL A 407 -22.75 -7.62 23.02
CA VAL A 407 -23.00 -7.13 24.38
C VAL A 407 -23.53 -8.24 25.27
N GLY A 408 -22.87 -8.43 26.42
CA GLY A 408 -23.34 -9.34 27.46
C GLY A 408 -23.32 -10.81 27.03
N GLN A 409 -24.36 -11.55 27.39
CA GLN A 409 -24.40 -13.01 27.21
C GLN A 409 -24.38 -13.46 25.74
N ASN A 410 -24.79 -12.60 24.81
CA ASN A 410 -24.80 -12.90 23.38
C ASN A 410 -23.39 -12.93 22.76
N CYS A 411 -22.45 -12.16 23.35
CA CYS A 411 -21.13 -11.91 22.77
C CYS A 411 -20.36 -13.21 22.48
N TYR A 412 -20.40 -14.17 23.40
CA TYR A 412 -19.69 -15.44 23.23
C TYR A 412 -20.21 -16.26 22.04
N GLU A 413 -21.52 -16.39 21.87
CA GLU A 413 -22.08 -17.14 20.74
C GLU A 413 -21.82 -16.42 19.41
N THR A 414 -21.86 -15.09 19.38
CA THR A 414 -21.47 -14.30 18.21
C THR A 414 -20.00 -14.50 17.83
N LEU A 415 -19.08 -14.46 18.80
CA LEU A 415 -17.65 -14.72 18.57
C LEU A 415 -17.38 -16.15 18.11
N LYS A 416 -18.11 -17.13 18.65
CA LYS A 416 -18.04 -18.52 18.21
C LYS A 416 -18.51 -18.68 16.78
N LYS A 417 -19.59 -18.00 16.38
CA LYS A 417 -20.06 -17.97 14.98
C LYS A 417 -19.01 -17.36 14.05
N ILE A 418 -18.47 -16.20 14.41
CA ILE A 418 -17.38 -15.55 13.66
C ILE A 418 -16.18 -16.50 13.52
N ALA A 419 -15.78 -17.16 14.61
CA ALA A 419 -14.67 -18.12 14.56
C ALA A 419 -14.94 -19.30 13.62
N GLN A 420 -16.19 -19.77 13.54
CA GLN A 420 -16.58 -20.83 12.61
C GLN A 420 -16.57 -20.34 11.16
N ASP A 421 -17.22 -19.20 10.90
CA ASP A 421 -17.37 -18.62 9.56
C ASP A 421 -16.02 -18.25 8.92
N PHE A 422 -15.06 -17.76 9.72
CA PHE A 422 -13.72 -17.36 9.26
C PHE A 422 -12.62 -18.38 9.61
N HIS A 423 -12.98 -19.60 10.01
CA HIS A 423 -12.04 -20.68 10.34
C HIS A 423 -10.95 -20.26 11.36
N LEU A 424 -11.34 -19.50 12.39
CA LEU A 424 -10.48 -19.05 13.49
C LEU A 424 -10.60 -19.98 14.69
N LYS A 425 -9.73 -19.77 15.69
CA LYS A 425 -9.83 -20.50 16.94
C LYS A 425 -11.06 -20.01 17.72
N ILE A 426 -11.92 -20.94 18.11
CA ILE A 426 -13.03 -20.67 19.02
C ILE A 426 -12.45 -20.27 20.38
N PRO A 427 -12.86 -19.13 20.97
CA PRO A 427 -12.31 -18.67 22.24
C PRO A 427 -12.86 -19.53 23.38
N GLU A 428 -12.10 -19.66 24.46
CA GLU A 428 -12.65 -20.22 25.70
C GLU A 428 -13.66 -19.24 26.31
N LYS A 429 -14.72 -19.75 26.92
CA LYS A 429 -15.72 -18.89 27.57
C LYS A 429 -15.04 -18.11 28.70
N SER A 430 -15.12 -16.79 28.64
CA SER A 430 -14.47 -15.87 29.57
C SER A 430 -15.44 -14.79 30.04
N LEU A 431 -15.28 -14.36 31.30
CA LEU A 431 -16.03 -13.24 31.89
C LEU A 431 -15.86 -11.94 31.10
N ILE A 432 -14.78 -11.80 30.33
CA ILE A 432 -14.54 -10.58 29.53
C ILE A 432 -15.66 -10.32 28.50
N PHE A 433 -16.30 -11.39 27.98
CA PHE A 433 -17.37 -11.27 26.99
C PHE A 433 -18.69 -10.81 27.61
N GLU A 434 -18.87 -11.01 28.92
CA GLU A 434 -20.06 -10.59 29.66
C GLU A 434 -19.94 -9.15 30.19
N GLN A 435 -18.74 -8.56 30.15
CA GLN A 435 -18.47 -7.21 30.62
C GLN A 435 -18.82 -6.14 29.59
N ARG A 436 -19.29 -4.99 30.08
CA ARG A 436 -19.34 -3.77 29.27
C ARG A 436 -17.96 -3.14 29.22
N LEU A 437 -17.30 -3.28 28.07
CA LEU A 437 -16.02 -2.61 27.82
C LEU A 437 -16.26 -1.20 27.30
N TYR A 438 -15.69 -0.22 27.98
CA TYR A 438 -15.71 1.18 27.60
C TYR A 438 -14.35 1.59 27.04
N SER A 439 -14.34 2.39 25.99
CA SER A 439 -13.11 3.02 25.48
C SER A 439 -12.61 4.07 26.47
N ILE A 440 -11.30 4.38 26.48
CA ILE A 440 -10.76 5.53 27.23
C ILE A 440 -11.48 6.84 26.84
N LEU A 441 -12.07 6.88 25.64
CA LEU A 441 -12.80 8.03 25.09
C LEU A 441 -14.31 8.02 25.37
N THR A 442 -14.88 7.00 26.01
CA THR A 442 -16.32 6.87 26.31
C THR A 442 -16.51 6.43 27.74
#